data_AF-A0A1Y4CMY1-F1
#
_entry.id   AF-A0A1Y4CMY1-F1
#
_cell.length_a   1.000
_cell.length_b   1.000
_cell.length_c   1.000
_cell.angle_alpha   90.00
_cell.angle_beta   90.00
_cell.angle_gamma   90.00
#
_symmetry.space_group_name_H-M   'P 1'
#
loop_
_entity.id
_entity.type
_entity.pdbx_description
1 polymer ?
#
loop_
_entity_poly.entity_id
_entity_poly.type
_entity_poly.pdbx_seq_one_letter_code
_entity_poly.pdbx_strand_id
1 'polypeptide(L)'
;MALSLDMAYQTERIIIGEMKEIARYFEGCVNPEPVILVDEVRPMGTMISELFETRPLDSIDAATGFRPDTVHHRPDLLEKAMRVTAELYASSNLVWRFVALRLWQEYQAVKDLPETSEINDRLDQIICPVRISHEQQIKSWHMVYTYSDLYRFLGGEYFDFPAWVMYQAGRPMTVYHVTDFSILPLYVHYLNTVYTKQAFFQYCKRCGRLYVAQTAKVKGFCSEGCRKAQQRDNRKRYDDSVKGDAAESNYRAAYMYWYNRMKKLRRDSDVDAGRMAELETAFKAFRDEATERKRDVQRKKADVGAFMAWLDEQRGRFDELAEGLPL
;
A
#
# COMPACT_ATOMS: atom_id res chain seq x y z
N MET A 1 -4.23 -17.06 14.95
CA MET A 1 -4.39 -16.15 13.79
C MET A 1 -3.96 -16.88 12.54
N ALA A 2 -4.71 -16.75 11.45
CA ALA A 2 -4.39 -17.26 10.13
C ALA A 2 -4.14 -16.11 9.15
N LEU A 3 -3.16 -16.27 8.26
CA LEU A 3 -2.74 -15.30 7.25
C LEU A 3 -2.69 -15.96 5.88
N SER A 4 -3.30 -15.30 4.88
CA SER A 4 -3.12 -15.63 3.47
C SER A 4 -2.67 -14.40 2.69
N LEU A 5 -1.76 -14.59 1.74
CA LEU A 5 -1.15 -13.52 0.94
C LEU A 5 -1.44 -13.72 -0.53
N ASP A 6 -2.18 -12.78 -1.12
CA ASP A 6 -2.46 -12.75 -2.54
C ASP A 6 -1.62 -11.68 -3.24
N MET A 7 -0.54 -12.14 -3.86
CA MET A 7 0.41 -11.28 -4.56
C MET A 7 -0.14 -10.76 -5.89
N ALA A 8 -1.12 -11.42 -6.48
CA ALA A 8 -1.72 -10.99 -7.75
C ALA A 8 -2.65 -9.79 -7.51
N TYR A 9 -3.50 -9.89 -6.49
CA TYR A 9 -4.43 -8.83 -6.11
C TYR A 9 -3.84 -7.81 -5.13
N GLN A 10 -2.61 -8.04 -4.64
CA GLN A 10 -1.95 -7.19 -3.65
C GLN A 10 -2.81 -7.05 -2.38
N THR A 11 -3.30 -8.18 -1.89
CA THR A 11 -4.11 -8.27 -0.67
C THR A 11 -3.54 -9.28 0.32
N GLU A 12 -3.80 -9.03 1.59
CA GLU A 12 -3.58 -9.95 2.70
C GLU A 12 -4.96 -10.24 3.33
N ARG A 13 -5.21 -11.49 3.71
CA ARG A 13 -6.41 -11.87 4.48
C ARG A 13 -5.97 -12.37 5.84
N ILE A 14 -6.57 -11.81 6.89
CA ILE A 14 -6.28 -12.18 8.27
C ILE A 14 -7.55 -12.68 8.95
N ILE A 15 -7.42 -13.82 9.61
CA ILE A 15 -8.48 -14.43 10.41
C ILE A 15 -8.00 -14.60 11.84
N ILE A 16 -8.77 -14.12 12.82
CA ILE A 16 -8.49 -14.26 14.24
C ILE A 16 -9.65 -15.03 14.90
N GLY A 17 -9.29 -16.03 15.68
CA GLY A 17 -10.19 -16.90 16.42
C GLY A 17 -9.38 -17.92 17.22
N GLU A 18 -10.08 -18.78 17.96
CA GLU A 18 -9.45 -19.97 18.52
C GLU A 18 -9.04 -20.94 17.41
N MET A 19 -7.94 -21.68 17.59
CA MET A 19 -7.41 -22.55 16.55
C MET A 19 -8.42 -23.61 16.10
N LYS A 20 -9.18 -24.17 17.05
CA LYS A 20 -10.24 -25.14 16.76
C LYS A 20 -11.36 -24.53 15.92
N GLU A 21 -11.76 -23.30 16.21
CA GLU A 21 -12.80 -22.59 15.47
C GLU A 21 -12.32 -22.17 14.07
N ILE A 22 -11.06 -21.76 13.92
CA ILE A 22 -10.44 -21.51 12.60
C ILE A 22 -10.42 -22.78 11.75
N ALA A 23 -10.06 -23.93 12.32
CA ALA A 23 -10.07 -25.20 11.61
C ALA A 23 -11.48 -25.56 11.11
N ARG A 24 -12.49 -25.47 12.00
CA ARG A 24 -13.91 -25.70 11.66
C ARG A 24 -14.40 -24.73 10.58
N TYR A 25 -13.98 -23.47 10.64
CA TYR A 25 -14.28 -22.46 9.61
C TYR A 25 -13.69 -22.83 8.24
N PHE A 26 -12.46 -23.34 8.22
CA PHE A 26 -11.80 -23.78 6.99
C PHE A 26 -12.38 -25.08 6.41
N GLU A 27 -12.91 -25.95 7.26
CA GLU A 27 -13.67 -27.15 6.87
C GLU A 27 -15.06 -26.82 6.31
N GLY A 28 -15.54 -25.58 6.48
CA GLY A 28 -16.89 -25.18 6.07
C GLY A 28 -17.97 -25.73 7.00
N CYS A 29 -17.65 -25.98 8.27
CA CYS A 29 -18.65 -26.33 9.26
C CYS A 29 -19.68 -25.20 9.39
N VAL A 30 -20.97 -25.55 9.34
CA VAL A 30 -22.09 -24.58 9.47
C VAL A 30 -22.94 -24.79 10.72
N ASN A 31 -22.73 -25.89 11.47
CA ASN A 31 -23.52 -26.17 12.66
C ASN A 31 -22.73 -26.90 13.77
N PRO A 32 -22.56 -26.31 14.97
CA PRO A 32 -22.79 -24.88 15.24
C PRO A 32 -21.85 -24.02 14.37
N GLU A 33 -22.25 -22.78 14.05
CA GLU A 33 -21.40 -21.87 13.28
C GLU A 33 -20.07 -21.61 14.01
N PRO A 34 -18.92 -21.67 13.31
CA PRO A 34 -17.62 -21.39 13.91
C PRO A 34 -17.51 -19.95 14.43
N VAL A 35 -16.99 -19.78 15.63
CA VAL A 35 -16.83 -18.46 16.24
C VAL A 35 -15.52 -17.81 15.76
N ILE A 36 -15.63 -16.97 14.74
CA ILE A 36 -14.52 -16.18 14.21
C ILE A 36 -14.63 -14.73 14.70
N LEU A 37 -13.57 -14.23 15.33
CA LEU A 37 -13.52 -12.88 15.91
C LEU A 37 -13.24 -11.82 14.84
N VAL A 38 -12.43 -12.17 13.83
CA VAL A 38 -12.01 -11.29 12.74
C VAL A 38 -11.84 -12.12 11.48
N ASP A 39 -12.36 -11.61 10.36
CA ASP A 39 -12.07 -12.08 9.01
C ASP A 39 -12.02 -10.87 8.08
N GLU A 40 -10.81 -10.39 7.77
CA GLU A 40 -10.62 -9.17 6.99
C GLU A 40 -9.67 -9.39 5.82
N VAL A 41 -10.08 -8.91 4.64
CA VAL A 41 -9.22 -8.76 3.45
C VAL A 41 -8.76 -7.31 3.36
N ARG A 42 -7.44 -7.11 3.37
CA ARG A 42 -6.81 -5.79 3.47
C ARG A 42 -5.72 -5.64 2.40
N PRO A 43 -5.33 -4.42 2.04
CA PRO A 43 -4.19 -4.21 1.15
C PRO A 43 -2.90 -4.82 1.71
N MET A 44 -2.10 -5.40 0.84
CA MET A 44 -0.84 -6.01 1.20
C MET A 44 0.13 -4.99 1.81
N GLY A 45 0.73 -5.35 2.94
CA GLY A 45 1.69 -4.55 3.70
C GLY A 45 1.08 -3.93 4.95
N THR A 46 -0.21 -4.19 5.22
CA THR A 46 -0.92 -3.58 6.35
C THR A 46 -0.48 -4.20 7.66
N MET A 47 -0.49 -5.53 7.78
CA MET A 47 0.02 -6.25 8.94
C MET A 47 1.48 -5.88 9.24
N ILE A 48 2.28 -5.69 8.20
CA ILE A 48 3.68 -5.28 8.36
C ILE A 48 3.78 -3.86 8.89
N SER A 49 2.99 -2.91 8.36
CA SER A 49 2.96 -1.55 8.90
C SER A 49 2.41 -1.48 10.33
N GLU A 50 1.48 -2.38 10.68
CA GLU A 50 0.92 -2.50 12.03
C GLU A 50 1.99 -2.90 13.06
N LEU A 51 3.05 -3.60 12.65
CA LEU A 51 4.22 -3.93 13.48
C LEU A 51 5.21 -2.76 13.64
N PHE A 52 5.00 -1.64 12.93
CA PHE A 52 5.84 -0.44 13.11
C PHE A 52 5.36 0.45 14.25
N GLU A 53 4.07 0.39 14.56
CA GLU A 53 3.44 1.10 15.67
C GLU A 53 3.72 0.37 16.98
N THR A 54 4.86 0.65 17.60
CA THR A 54 5.24 -0.01 18.86
C THR A 54 4.77 0.75 20.09
N ARG A 55 4.30 -0.02 21.08
CA ARG A 55 3.94 0.45 22.42
C ARG A 55 4.77 -0.33 23.44
N PRO A 56 6.10 -0.13 23.50
CA PRO A 56 7.01 -0.99 24.26
C PRO A 56 6.64 -1.04 25.74
N LEU A 57 6.42 0.12 26.37
CA LEU A 57 6.07 0.21 27.79
C LEU A 57 4.76 -0.52 28.08
N ASP A 58 3.72 -0.23 27.30
CA ASP A 58 2.40 -0.86 27.46
C ASP A 58 2.46 -2.38 27.30
N SER A 59 3.19 -2.87 26.30
CA SER A 59 3.34 -4.31 26.09
C SER A 59 4.10 -5.00 27.24
N ILE A 60 5.13 -4.35 27.79
CA ILE A 60 5.89 -4.86 28.93
C ILE A 60 5.05 -4.81 30.22
N ASP A 61 4.32 -3.71 30.44
CA ASP A 61 3.41 -3.54 31.57
C ASP A 61 2.33 -4.64 31.57
N ALA A 62 1.76 -4.94 30.39
CA ALA A 62 0.77 -6.01 30.24
C ALA A 62 1.36 -7.39 30.56
N ALA A 63 2.51 -7.74 29.98
CA ALA A 63 3.16 -9.03 30.26
C ALA A 63 3.58 -9.16 31.73
N THR A 64 4.12 -8.10 32.32
CA THR A 64 4.55 -8.11 33.73
C THR A 64 3.36 -8.25 34.68
N GLY A 65 2.27 -7.50 34.44
CA GLY A 65 1.07 -7.56 35.28
C GLY A 65 0.34 -8.90 35.26
N PHE A 66 0.57 -9.73 34.23
CA PHE A 66 -0.01 -11.07 34.11
C PHE A 66 0.86 -12.20 34.66
N ARG A 67 2.03 -11.89 35.20
CA ARG A 67 2.87 -12.90 35.87
C ARG A 67 2.21 -13.35 37.18
N PRO A 68 2.24 -14.65 37.53
CA PRO A 68 1.53 -15.14 38.70
C PRO A 68 1.93 -14.45 40.01
N ASP A 69 3.22 -14.16 40.24
CA ASP A 69 3.65 -13.46 41.46
C ASP A 69 3.06 -12.05 41.55
N THR A 70 2.97 -11.37 40.40
CA THR A 70 2.39 -10.03 40.30
C THR A 70 0.88 -10.06 40.54
N VAL A 71 0.19 -11.07 40.03
CA VAL A 71 -1.26 -11.29 40.24
C VAL A 71 -1.58 -11.44 41.73
N HIS A 72 -0.75 -12.17 42.47
CA HIS A 72 -0.98 -12.45 43.89
C HIS A 72 -0.54 -11.31 44.82
N HIS A 73 0.50 -10.54 44.45
CA HIS A 73 1.12 -9.59 45.36
C HIS A 73 1.00 -8.11 44.95
N ARG A 74 0.57 -7.82 43.71
CA ARG A 74 0.59 -6.47 43.11
C ARG A 74 -0.67 -6.19 42.29
N PRO A 75 -1.83 -5.99 42.95
CA PRO A 75 -3.10 -5.75 42.27
C PRO A 75 -3.10 -4.48 41.41
N ASP A 76 -2.27 -3.49 41.74
CA ASP A 76 -2.05 -2.27 40.97
C ASP A 76 -1.50 -2.54 39.56
N LEU A 77 -0.55 -3.48 39.45
CA LEU A 77 0.06 -3.87 38.19
C LEU A 77 -0.87 -4.75 37.37
N LEU A 78 -1.65 -5.63 38.02
CA LEU A 78 -2.68 -6.42 37.35
C LEU A 78 -3.77 -5.53 36.74
N GLU A 79 -4.28 -4.54 37.50
CA GLU A 79 -5.29 -3.60 37.00
C GLU A 79 -4.77 -2.81 35.79
N LYS A 80 -3.50 -2.35 35.87
CA LYS A 80 -2.83 -1.69 34.75
C LYS A 80 -2.72 -2.60 33.52
N ALA A 81 -2.31 -3.86 33.70
CA ALA A 81 -2.21 -4.83 32.62
C ALA A 81 -3.57 -5.10 31.98
N MET A 82 -4.62 -5.35 32.78
CA MET A 82 -5.98 -5.55 32.29
C MET A 82 -6.46 -4.36 31.44
N ARG A 83 -6.24 -3.13 31.91
CA ARG A 83 -6.61 -1.92 31.17
C ARG A 83 -5.87 -1.84 29.83
N VAL A 84 -4.55 -2.01 29.85
CA VAL A 84 -3.72 -1.94 28.63
C VAL A 84 -4.12 -3.02 27.64
N THR A 85 -4.29 -4.27 28.08
CA THR A 85 -4.72 -5.38 27.22
C THR A 85 -6.09 -5.12 26.61
N ALA A 86 -7.04 -4.54 27.35
CA ALA A 86 -8.34 -4.14 26.82
C ALA A 86 -8.22 -3.06 25.73
N GLU A 87 -7.37 -2.04 25.92
CA GLU A 87 -7.08 -1.02 24.90
C GLU A 87 -6.46 -1.62 23.63
N LEU A 88 -5.49 -2.52 23.79
CA LEU A 88 -4.85 -3.21 22.66
C LEU A 88 -5.85 -4.07 21.90
N TYR A 89 -6.74 -4.78 22.60
CA TYR A 89 -7.81 -5.57 22.00
C TYR A 89 -8.81 -4.70 21.22
N ALA A 90 -9.20 -3.55 21.77
CA ALA A 90 -10.11 -2.59 21.14
C ALA A 90 -9.49 -1.84 19.95
N SER A 91 -8.17 -1.90 19.77
CA SER A 91 -7.49 -1.20 18.68
C SER A 91 -7.91 -1.71 17.30
N SER A 92 -7.80 -0.85 16.28
CA SER A 92 -7.99 -1.24 14.87
C SER A 92 -6.81 -2.03 14.30
N ASN A 93 -5.70 -2.11 15.04
CA ASN A 93 -4.51 -2.83 14.65
C ASN A 93 -4.69 -4.32 15.01
N LEU A 94 -4.81 -5.16 13.98
CA LEU A 94 -5.16 -6.57 14.20
C LEU A 94 -4.00 -7.38 14.81
N VAL A 95 -2.76 -6.91 14.67
CA VAL A 95 -1.61 -7.48 15.39
C VAL A 95 -1.75 -7.23 16.89
N TRP A 96 -2.06 -6.00 17.30
CA TRP A 96 -2.29 -5.67 18.72
C TRP A 96 -3.49 -6.42 19.30
N ARG A 97 -4.56 -6.57 18.52
CA ARG A 97 -5.72 -7.37 18.94
C ARG A 97 -5.35 -8.84 19.16
N PHE A 98 -4.54 -9.42 18.28
CA PHE A 98 -4.05 -10.78 18.44
C PHE A 98 -3.14 -10.93 19.67
N VAL A 99 -2.17 -10.02 19.86
CA VAL A 99 -1.27 -10.02 21.03
C VAL A 99 -2.06 -9.92 22.33
N ALA A 100 -3.05 -9.01 22.40
CA ALA A 100 -3.91 -8.86 23.57
C ALA A 100 -4.69 -10.13 23.90
N LEU A 101 -5.27 -10.78 22.88
CA LEU A 101 -5.98 -12.05 23.05
C LEU A 101 -5.05 -13.14 23.60
N ARG A 102 -3.83 -13.24 23.07
CA ARG A 102 -2.85 -14.26 23.49
C ARG A 102 -2.36 -14.02 24.91
N LEU A 103 -2.05 -12.77 25.27
CA LEU A 103 -1.68 -12.40 26.64
C LEU A 103 -2.79 -12.77 27.63
N TRP A 104 -4.04 -12.46 27.30
CA TRP A 104 -5.18 -12.80 28.16
C TRP A 104 -5.36 -14.31 28.32
N GLN A 105 -5.23 -15.07 27.22
CA GLN A 105 -5.35 -16.53 27.26
C GLN A 105 -4.23 -17.17 28.08
N GLU A 106 -3.00 -16.70 27.92
CA GLU A 106 -1.86 -17.18 28.69
C GLU A 106 -2.03 -16.86 30.17
N TYR A 107 -2.42 -15.63 30.52
CA TYR A 107 -2.77 -15.23 31.88
C TYR A 107 -3.81 -16.18 32.51
N GLN A 108 -4.92 -16.44 31.81
CA GLN A 108 -5.97 -17.32 32.33
C GLN A 108 -5.48 -18.75 32.59
N ALA A 109 -4.50 -19.23 31.82
CA ALA A 109 -3.93 -20.55 31.99
C ALA A 109 -2.95 -20.64 33.18
N VAL A 110 -2.28 -19.53 33.52
CA VAL A 110 -1.17 -19.54 34.50
C VAL A 110 -1.43 -18.80 35.80
N LYS A 111 -2.50 -18.00 35.91
CA LYS A 111 -2.78 -17.11 37.06
C LYS A 111 -2.84 -17.79 38.44
N ASP A 112 -3.12 -19.10 38.48
CA ASP A 112 -3.25 -19.88 39.72
C ASP A 112 -2.04 -20.81 39.94
N LEU A 113 -1.01 -20.71 39.09
CA LEU A 113 0.22 -21.50 39.15
C LEU A 113 1.34 -20.73 39.86
N PRO A 114 2.32 -21.41 40.48
CA PRO A 114 3.52 -20.73 40.96
C PRO A 114 4.29 -20.11 39.78
N GLU A 115 4.85 -18.92 39.98
CA GLU A 115 5.66 -18.28 38.95
C GLU A 115 6.94 -19.09 38.65
N THR A 116 7.21 -19.28 37.37
CA THR A 116 8.44 -19.92 36.88
C THR A 116 9.06 -19.08 35.76
N SER A 117 10.35 -19.30 35.47
CA SER A 117 11.03 -18.66 34.35
C SER A 117 10.33 -18.94 33.03
N GLU A 118 9.82 -20.15 32.82
CA GLU A 118 9.16 -20.55 31.58
C GLU A 118 7.86 -19.79 31.33
N ILE A 119 7.10 -19.48 32.39
CA ILE A 119 5.88 -18.66 32.29
C ILE A 119 6.24 -17.24 31.89
N ASN A 120 7.29 -16.68 32.50
CA ASN A 120 7.77 -15.34 32.20
C ASN A 120 8.28 -15.22 30.76
N ASP A 121 9.06 -16.20 30.31
CA ASP A 121 9.60 -16.27 28.94
C ASP A 121 8.45 -16.35 27.92
N ARG A 122 7.43 -17.17 28.19
CA ARG A 122 6.23 -17.28 27.34
C ARG A 122 5.49 -15.95 27.19
N LEU A 123 5.28 -15.22 28.28
CA LEU A 123 4.65 -13.90 28.24
C LEU A 123 5.51 -12.89 27.46
N ASP A 124 6.83 -12.92 27.64
CA ASP A 124 7.77 -12.04 26.95
C ASP A 124 7.82 -12.34 25.42
N GLN A 125 7.70 -13.61 25.03
CA GLN A 125 7.67 -14.05 23.63
C GLN A 125 6.41 -13.60 22.87
N ILE A 126 5.25 -13.50 23.55
CA ILE A 126 4.01 -12.98 22.95
C ILE A 126 4.20 -11.51 22.55
N ILE A 127 4.88 -10.72 23.38
CA ILE A 127 5.08 -9.28 23.15
C ILE A 127 6.33 -8.93 22.35
N CYS A 128 7.32 -9.82 22.27
CA CYS A 128 8.58 -9.62 21.56
C CYS A 128 8.42 -8.90 20.20
N PRO A 129 7.45 -9.26 19.33
CA PRO A 129 7.38 -8.73 17.96
C PRO A 129 6.93 -7.27 17.91
N VAL A 130 6.32 -6.78 18.98
CA VAL A 130 5.69 -5.47 19.06
C VAL A 130 6.41 -4.52 20.02
N ARG A 131 7.51 -4.98 20.64
CA ARG A 131 8.39 -4.16 21.50
C ARG A 131 9.29 -3.23 20.71
N ILE A 132 9.77 -3.65 19.54
CA ILE A 132 10.74 -2.91 18.72
C ILE A 132 10.15 -2.66 17.35
N SER A 133 10.27 -1.43 16.85
CA SER A 133 9.78 -1.11 15.50
C SER A 133 10.69 -1.78 14.48
N HIS A 134 10.08 -2.54 13.57
CA HIS A 134 10.78 -3.26 12.50
C HIS A 134 10.96 -2.45 11.22
N GLU A 135 10.57 -1.16 11.22
CA GLU A 135 10.53 -0.34 10.01
C GLU A 135 11.91 -0.18 9.35
N GLN A 136 12.94 0.11 10.15
CA GLN A 136 14.29 0.37 9.64
C GLN A 136 14.94 -0.92 9.10
N GLN A 137 14.60 -2.06 9.70
CA GLN A 137 15.08 -3.38 9.33
C GLN A 137 14.46 -3.83 8.01
N ILE A 138 13.16 -3.69 7.84
CA ILE A 138 12.49 -4.03 6.57
C ILE A 138 13.04 -3.17 5.43
N LYS A 139 13.34 -1.89 5.71
CA LYS A 139 13.99 -0.99 4.74
C LYS A 139 15.41 -1.43 4.39
N SER A 140 16.20 -1.89 5.37
CA SER A 140 17.58 -2.32 5.13
C SER A 140 17.66 -3.69 4.45
N TRP A 141 16.68 -4.57 4.68
CA TRP A 141 16.58 -5.89 4.04
C TRP A 141 16.41 -5.82 2.52
N HIS A 142 15.97 -4.69 1.97
CA HIS A 142 15.97 -4.47 0.51
C HIS A 142 17.36 -4.41 -0.11
N MET A 143 18.41 -4.19 0.68
CA MET A 143 19.75 -3.87 0.18
C MET A 143 20.76 -5.01 0.26
N VAL A 144 20.55 -6.06 1.08
CA VAL A 144 21.68 -6.93 1.45
C VAL A 144 21.44 -8.46 1.49
N TYR A 145 20.24 -9.06 1.63
CA TYR A 145 20.24 -10.45 2.15
C TYR A 145 19.34 -11.56 1.59
N THR A 146 19.90 -12.77 1.73
CA THR A 146 19.35 -14.13 1.68
C THR A 146 18.63 -14.50 2.98
N TYR A 147 17.77 -15.54 2.95
CA TYR A 147 16.95 -16.03 4.07
C TYR A 147 17.69 -16.23 5.42
N SER A 148 19.01 -16.48 5.40
CA SER A 148 19.85 -16.70 6.60
C SER A 148 19.88 -15.54 7.59
N ASP A 149 19.72 -14.30 7.12
CA ASP A 149 19.96 -13.11 7.94
C ASP A 149 18.71 -12.66 8.70
N LEU A 150 17.52 -13.09 8.23
CA LEU A 150 16.28 -13.02 9.01
C LEU A 150 16.41 -13.86 10.28
N TYR A 151 16.97 -15.06 10.15
CA TYR A 151 17.20 -16.03 11.23
C TYR A 151 18.17 -15.47 12.29
N ARG A 152 19.27 -14.86 11.84
CA ARG A 152 20.29 -14.27 12.71
C ARG A 152 19.76 -13.05 13.47
N PHE A 153 18.86 -12.29 12.86
CA PHE A 153 18.32 -11.06 13.43
C PHE A 153 17.22 -11.32 14.47
N LEU A 154 16.31 -12.25 14.20
CA LEU A 154 15.16 -12.52 15.07
C LEU A 154 15.48 -13.44 16.27
N GLY A 155 16.65 -14.08 16.27
CA GLY A 155 17.10 -14.92 17.38
C GLY A 155 16.44 -16.31 17.45
N GLY A 156 16.79 -17.08 18.47
CA GLY A 156 16.29 -18.46 18.67
C GLY A 156 14.82 -18.54 19.10
N GLU A 157 14.36 -17.56 19.88
CA GLU A 157 12.98 -17.44 20.42
C GLU A 157 11.89 -17.48 19.32
N TYR A 158 12.26 -17.12 18.09
CA TYR A 158 11.39 -17.21 16.92
C TYR A 158 10.98 -18.66 16.58
N PHE A 159 11.84 -19.64 16.84
CA PHE A 159 11.65 -21.04 16.43
C PHE A 159 10.97 -21.90 17.48
N ASP A 160 10.70 -21.34 18.65
CA ASP A 160 10.02 -22.04 19.73
C ASP A 160 8.55 -22.35 19.36
N PHE A 161 7.96 -21.56 18.45
CA PHE A 161 6.59 -21.75 17.97
C PHE A 161 6.55 -21.75 16.44
N PRO A 162 6.36 -22.91 15.78
CA PRO A 162 6.28 -22.96 14.33
C PRO A 162 4.93 -22.41 13.82
N ALA A 163 4.93 -21.92 12.58
CA ALA A 163 3.68 -21.73 11.83
C ALA A 163 3.18 -23.07 11.28
N TRP A 164 1.88 -23.30 11.34
CA TRP A 164 1.23 -24.39 10.61
C TRP A 164 0.66 -23.90 9.28
N VAL A 165 0.46 -24.84 8.35
CA VAL A 165 -0.27 -24.59 7.12
C VAL A 165 -1.64 -25.23 7.23
N MET A 166 -2.67 -24.44 6.99
CA MET A 166 -4.05 -24.90 6.89
C MET A 166 -4.62 -24.58 5.52
N TYR A 167 -5.61 -25.38 5.11
CA TYR A 167 -6.24 -25.26 3.82
C TYR A 167 -7.73 -24.99 4.01
N GLN A 168 -8.23 -23.93 3.38
CA GLN A 168 -9.66 -23.67 3.32
C GLN A 168 -10.25 -24.37 2.10
N ALA A 169 -11.30 -25.16 2.34
CA ALA A 169 -12.02 -25.85 1.27
C ALA A 169 -12.57 -24.83 0.25
N GLY A 170 -12.28 -25.04 -1.03
CA GLY A 170 -12.64 -24.13 -2.12
C GLY A 170 -12.04 -24.58 -3.46
N ARG A 171 -12.47 -23.93 -4.56
CA ARG A 171 -11.85 -24.08 -5.88
C ARG A 171 -11.49 -22.70 -6.43
N PRO A 172 -10.20 -22.31 -6.45
CA PRO A 172 -9.03 -23.04 -5.94
C PRO A 172 -9.02 -23.11 -4.40
N MET A 173 -8.28 -24.08 -3.86
CA MET A 173 -8.03 -24.20 -2.42
C MET A 173 -7.17 -23.02 -1.95
N THR A 174 -7.60 -22.34 -0.89
CA THR A 174 -6.84 -21.21 -0.32
C THR A 174 -5.92 -21.72 0.80
N VAL A 175 -4.65 -21.34 0.72
CA VAL A 175 -3.63 -21.71 1.71
C VAL A 175 -3.50 -20.60 2.75
N TYR A 176 -3.51 -20.98 4.02
CA TYR A 176 -3.26 -20.09 5.16
C TYR A 176 -2.07 -20.59 5.98
N HIS A 177 -1.23 -19.65 6.42
CA HIS A 177 -0.25 -19.90 7.46
C HIS A 177 -0.86 -19.46 8.80
N VAL A 178 -0.73 -20.28 9.83
CA VAL A 178 -1.47 -20.12 11.09
C VAL A 178 -0.52 -20.25 12.28
N THR A 179 -0.76 -19.41 13.28
CA THR A 179 -0.09 -19.43 14.59
C THR A 179 -1.12 -19.36 15.71
N ASP A 180 -0.87 -20.03 16.83
CA ASP A 180 -1.68 -19.97 18.06
C ASP A 180 -0.98 -19.27 19.22
N PHE A 181 0.27 -18.81 19.07
CA PHE A 181 1.02 -18.25 20.19
C PHE A 181 1.62 -16.89 19.85
N SER A 182 2.73 -16.87 19.11
CA SER A 182 3.42 -15.64 18.70
C SER A 182 3.06 -15.24 17.28
N ILE A 183 3.06 -13.93 16.99
CA ILE A 183 2.86 -13.40 15.64
C ILE A 183 4.11 -13.57 14.75
N LEU A 184 5.27 -13.82 15.35
CA LEU A 184 6.56 -13.95 14.64
C LEU A 184 6.52 -14.88 13.44
N PRO A 185 5.99 -16.11 13.53
CA PRO A 185 6.05 -17.06 12.42
C PRO A 185 5.34 -16.55 11.17
N LEU A 186 4.24 -15.83 11.37
CA LEU A 186 3.49 -15.21 10.28
C LEU A 186 4.20 -13.98 9.72
N TYR A 187 4.84 -13.17 10.58
CA TYR A 187 5.66 -12.05 10.15
C TYR A 187 6.80 -12.49 9.21
N VAL A 188 7.55 -13.53 9.56
CA VAL A 188 8.61 -14.04 8.69
C VAL A 188 8.08 -14.76 7.46
N HIS A 189 7.01 -15.53 7.58
CA HIS A 189 6.34 -16.09 6.40
C HIS A 189 6.00 -14.97 5.39
N TYR A 190 5.50 -13.84 5.90
CA TYR A 190 5.16 -12.68 5.09
C TYR A 190 6.38 -12.15 4.35
N LEU A 191 7.44 -11.81 5.09
CA LEU A 191 8.66 -11.26 4.55
C LEU A 191 9.29 -12.20 3.51
N ASN A 192 9.38 -13.49 3.86
CA ASN A 192 9.93 -14.50 2.97
C ASN A 192 9.14 -14.61 1.67
N THR A 193 7.80 -14.56 1.75
CA THR A 193 6.92 -14.59 0.57
C THR A 193 7.14 -13.38 -0.34
N VAL A 194 7.26 -12.18 0.23
CA VAL A 194 7.49 -10.94 -0.53
C VAL A 194 8.87 -10.97 -1.19
N TYR A 195 9.92 -11.30 -0.44
CA TYR A 195 11.30 -11.23 -0.93
C TYR A 195 11.64 -12.36 -1.89
N THR A 196 11.12 -13.57 -1.68
CA THR A 196 11.32 -14.70 -2.62
C THR A 196 10.69 -14.40 -3.98
N LYS A 197 9.60 -13.62 -4.01
CA LYS A 197 8.97 -13.14 -5.24
C LYS A 197 9.61 -11.87 -5.82
N GLN A 198 10.78 -11.47 -5.31
CA GLN A 198 11.50 -10.25 -5.72
C GLN A 198 10.64 -8.99 -5.64
N ALA A 199 9.76 -8.92 -4.64
CA ALA A 199 8.96 -7.74 -4.34
C ALA A 199 9.51 -7.01 -3.10
N PHE A 200 9.10 -5.77 -2.92
CA PHE A 200 9.70 -4.83 -1.97
C PHE A 200 8.65 -3.97 -1.28
N PHE A 201 8.85 -3.63 -0.01
CA PHE A 201 8.00 -2.68 0.69
C PHE A 201 8.36 -1.26 0.29
N GLN A 202 7.36 -0.45 -0.02
CA GLN A 202 7.54 0.95 -0.35
C GLN A 202 6.40 1.79 0.23
N TYR A 203 6.66 3.08 0.38
CA TYR A 203 5.63 4.05 0.72
C TYR A 203 5.00 4.66 -0.54
N CYS A 204 3.68 4.67 -0.57
CA CYS A 204 2.95 5.28 -1.67
C CYS A 204 3.24 6.79 -1.75
N LYS A 205 3.62 7.28 -2.93
CA LYS A 205 3.87 8.71 -3.20
C LYS A 205 2.71 9.64 -2.86
N ARG A 206 1.47 9.13 -2.82
CA ARG A 206 0.26 9.93 -2.58
C ARG A 206 -0.23 9.80 -1.15
N CYS A 207 -0.62 8.59 -0.74
CA CYS A 207 -1.27 8.38 0.56
C CYS A 207 -0.31 8.06 1.70
N GLY A 208 1.00 7.87 1.41
CA GLY A 208 1.98 7.54 2.44
C GLY A 208 1.84 6.13 3.03
N ARG A 209 0.87 5.31 2.59
CA ARG A 209 0.70 3.93 3.07
C ARG A 209 1.84 3.03 2.58
N LEU A 210 2.30 2.12 3.45
CA LEU A 210 3.18 1.03 3.07
C LEU A 210 2.43 0.07 2.12
N TYR A 211 3.08 -0.34 1.04
CA TYR A 211 2.56 -1.32 0.08
C TYR A 211 3.69 -2.16 -0.48
N VAL A 212 3.35 -3.29 -1.10
CA VAL A 212 4.31 -4.15 -1.79
C VAL A 212 4.43 -3.74 -3.26
N ALA A 213 5.65 -3.50 -3.72
CA ALA A 213 6.01 -3.05 -5.05
C ALA A 213 6.90 -4.09 -5.75
N GLN A 214 6.80 -4.18 -7.08
CA GLN A 214 7.65 -5.08 -7.88
C GLN A 214 9.07 -4.55 -8.10
N THR A 215 9.34 -3.28 -7.79
CA THR A 215 10.65 -2.67 -7.99
C THR A 215 11.04 -1.83 -6.78
N ALA A 216 12.28 -1.98 -6.31
CA ALA A 216 12.82 -1.20 -5.20
C ALA A 216 13.19 0.24 -5.61
N LYS A 217 13.56 0.47 -6.87
CA LYS A 217 14.21 1.72 -7.32
C LYS A 217 13.23 2.87 -7.52
N VAL A 218 12.05 2.58 -8.06
CA VAL A 218 11.07 3.60 -8.43
C VAL A 218 9.98 3.64 -7.39
N LYS A 219 9.91 4.72 -6.61
CA LYS A 219 8.77 4.98 -5.72
C LYS A 219 7.49 5.05 -6.56
N GLY A 220 6.53 4.18 -6.28
CA GLY A 220 5.29 4.05 -7.03
C GLY A 220 4.03 4.50 -6.26
N PHE A 221 2.89 3.99 -6.72
CA PHE A 221 1.58 4.18 -6.11
C PHE A 221 1.04 2.82 -5.64
N CYS A 222 0.42 2.77 -4.47
CA CYS A 222 -0.14 1.52 -3.92
C CYS A 222 -1.36 1.00 -4.70
N SER A 223 -2.03 1.86 -5.44
CA SER A 223 -3.22 1.49 -6.21
C SER A 223 -3.42 2.38 -7.43
N GLU A 224 -4.22 1.88 -8.37
CA GLU A 224 -4.72 2.66 -9.51
C GLU A 224 -5.47 3.92 -9.05
N GLY A 225 -6.23 3.80 -7.95
CA GLY A 225 -6.94 4.91 -7.34
C GLY A 225 -5.99 6.05 -6.94
N CYS A 226 -4.88 5.72 -6.27
CA CYS A 226 -3.86 6.71 -5.92
C CYS A 226 -3.19 7.32 -7.16
N ARG A 227 -2.91 6.51 -8.19
CA ARG A 227 -2.30 7.01 -9.43
C ARG A 227 -3.21 7.99 -10.17
N LYS A 228 -4.47 7.61 -10.41
CA LYS A 228 -5.47 8.45 -11.08
C LYS A 228 -5.74 9.72 -10.30
N ALA A 229 -5.83 9.63 -8.99
CA ALA A 229 -6.03 10.79 -8.16
C ALA A 229 -4.82 11.74 -8.22
N GLN A 230 -3.57 11.22 -8.26
CA GLN A 230 -2.38 12.07 -8.41
C GLN A 230 -2.36 12.77 -9.78
N GLN A 231 -2.77 12.06 -10.84
CA GLN A 231 -2.92 12.64 -12.17
C GLN A 231 -3.97 13.75 -12.19
N ARG A 232 -5.11 13.58 -11.49
CA ARG A 232 -6.13 14.63 -11.35
C ARG A 232 -5.59 15.86 -10.62
N ASP A 233 -4.86 15.66 -9.52
CA ASP A 233 -4.27 16.77 -8.77
C ASP A 233 -3.21 17.51 -9.57
N ASN A 234 -2.35 16.78 -10.30
CA ASN A 234 -1.34 17.38 -11.19
C ASN A 234 -2.01 18.17 -12.32
N ARG A 235 -3.06 17.61 -12.93
CA ARG A 235 -3.84 18.30 -13.97
C ARG A 235 -4.49 19.56 -13.41
N LYS A 236 -5.12 19.48 -12.24
CA LYS A 236 -5.73 20.63 -11.58
C LYS A 236 -4.71 21.70 -11.27
N ARG A 237 -3.55 21.35 -10.69
CA ARG A 237 -2.45 22.30 -10.43
C ARG A 237 -1.96 22.97 -11.71
N TYR A 238 -1.84 22.22 -12.80
CA TYR A 238 -1.48 22.76 -14.10
C TYR A 238 -2.56 23.72 -14.61
N ASP A 239 -3.82 23.28 -14.66
CA ASP A 239 -4.95 24.09 -15.12
C ASP A 239 -5.11 25.37 -14.25
N ASP A 240 -4.87 25.30 -12.93
CA ASP A 240 -4.86 26.44 -12.01
C ASP A 240 -3.65 27.37 -12.25
N SER A 241 -2.45 26.84 -12.51
CA SER A 241 -1.25 27.64 -12.80
C SER A 241 -1.33 28.40 -14.13
N VAL A 242 -2.13 27.88 -15.04
CA VAL A 242 -2.41 28.43 -16.37
C VAL A 242 -3.66 29.33 -16.35
N LYS A 243 -4.41 29.33 -15.24
CA LYS A 243 -5.65 30.11 -15.11
C LYS A 243 -5.33 31.60 -15.10
N GLY A 244 -5.73 32.29 -16.16
CA GLY A 244 -5.41 33.70 -16.39
C GLY A 244 -4.21 33.94 -17.31
N ASP A 245 -3.48 32.90 -17.71
CA ASP A 245 -2.51 33.00 -18.81
C ASP A 245 -3.27 32.93 -20.14
N ALA A 246 -3.63 34.11 -20.64
CA ALA A 246 -4.32 34.26 -21.91
C ALA A 246 -3.50 33.69 -23.09
N ALA A 247 -2.17 33.69 -23.03
CA ALA A 247 -1.33 33.12 -24.08
C ALA A 247 -1.43 31.60 -24.09
N GLU A 248 -1.33 30.95 -22.92
CA GLU A 248 -1.45 29.49 -22.82
C GLU A 248 -2.88 29.00 -23.15
N SER A 249 -3.93 29.71 -22.73
CA SER A 249 -5.31 29.34 -23.07
C SER A 249 -5.58 29.42 -24.58
N ASN A 250 -5.10 30.48 -25.25
CA ASN A 250 -5.28 30.63 -26.69
C ASN A 250 -4.43 29.62 -27.47
N TYR A 251 -3.20 29.37 -27.04
CA TYR A 251 -2.36 28.31 -27.60
C TYR A 251 -3.06 26.94 -27.52
N ARG A 252 -3.62 26.59 -26.36
CA ARG A 252 -4.35 25.32 -26.18
C ARG A 252 -5.56 25.21 -27.10
N ALA A 253 -6.32 26.28 -27.28
CA ALA A 253 -7.46 26.32 -28.19
C ALA A 253 -7.02 26.10 -29.65
N ALA A 254 -5.96 26.78 -30.11
CA ALA A 254 -5.40 26.60 -31.44
C ALA A 254 -4.78 25.19 -31.64
N TYR A 255 -4.05 24.67 -30.66
CA TYR A 255 -3.52 23.31 -30.70
C TYR A 255 -4.62 22.26 -30.85
N MET A 256 -5.70 22.38 -30.05
CA MET A 256 -6.83 21.45 -30.13
C MET A 256 -7.61 21.57 -31.44
N TYR A 257 -7.66 22.77 -32.04
CA TYR A 257 -8.24 22.99 -33.37
C TYR A 257 -7.54 22.14 -34.43
N TRP A 258 -6.21 22.24 -34.51
CA TRP A 258 -5.36 21.46 -35.41
C TRP A 258 -5.47 19.96 -35.12
N TYR A 259 -5.29 19.55 -33.85
CA TYR A 259 -5.27 18.15 -33.46
C TYR A 259 -6.57 17.41 -33.78
N ASN A 260 -7.73 18.01 -33.47
CA ASN A 260 -9.01 17.35 -33.69
C ASN A 260 -9.34 17.18 -35.18
N ARG A 261 -9.00 18.17 -36.02
CA ARG A 261 -9.22 18.10 -37.47
C ARG A 261 -8.26 17.12 -38.14
N MET A 262 -6.98 17.16 -37.82
CA MET A 262 -6.03 16.15 -38.29
C MET A 262 -6.42 14.73 -37.86
N LYS A 263 -6.94 14.56 -36.63
CA LYS A 263 -7.41 13.26 -36.15
C LYS A 263 -8.60 12.74 -36.96
N LYS A 264 -9.47 13.62 -37.48
CA LYS A 264 -10.55 13.23 -38.40
C LYS A 264 -9.99 12.84 -39.76
N LEU A 265 -9.13 13.67 -40.35
CA LEU A 265 -8.50 13.38 -41.65
C LEU A 265 -7.74 12.05 -41.66
N ARG A 266 -7.02 11.72 -40.57
CA ARG A 266 -6.34 10.42 -40.41
C ARG A 266 -7.25 9.19 -40.40
N ARG A 267 -8.56 9.37 -40.17
CA ARG A 267 -9.54 8.27 -40.16
C ARG A 267 -10.17 8.05 -41.52
N ASP A 268 -10.01 9.00 -42.44
CA ASP A 268 -10.58 8.93 -43.77
C ASP A 268 -9.57 8.29 -44.73
N SER A 269 -10.01 7.25 -45.44
CA SER A 269 -9.16 6.49 -46.38
C SER A 269 -8.90 7.22 -47.69
N ASP A 270 -9.69 8.26 -47.99
CA ASP A 270 -9.67 8.96 -49.28
C ASP A 270 -8.70 10.16 -49.27
N VAL A 271 -8.06 10.44 -48.13
CA VAL A 271 -7.07 11.50 -48.00
C VAL A 271 -5.71 11.02 -48.49
N ASP A 272 -5.17 11.73 -49.48
CA ASP A 272 -3.83 11.47 -50.01
C ASP A 272 -2.75 11.54 -48.91
N ALA A 273 -1.83 10.55 -48.92
CA ALA A 273 -0.77 10.43 -47.94
C ALA A 273 0.25 11.59 -48.03
N GLY A 274 0.47 12.15 -49.22
CA GLY A 274 1.32 13.32 -49.43
C GLY A 274 0.73 14.56 -48.78
N ARG A 275 -0.56 14.83 -49.01
CA ARG A 275 -1.28 15.94 -48.36
C ARG A 275 -1.31 15.82 -46.83
N MET A 276 -1.45 14.61 -46.29
CA MET A 276 -1.36 14.38 -44.84
C MET A 276 0.04 14.66 -44.28
N ALA A 277 1.10 14.28 -45.00
CA ALA A 277 2.48 14.56 -44.58
C ALA A 277 2.79 16.07 -44.57
N GLU A 278 2.25 16.83 -45.53
CA GLU A 278 2.35 18.29 -45.56
C GLU A 278 1.66 18.94 -44.35
N LEU A 279 0.43 18.50 -44.01
CA LEU A 279 -0.29 18.96 -42.83
C LEU A 279 0.44 18.61 -41.52
N GLU A 280 1.03 17.42 -41.42
CA GLU A 280 1.84 17.02 -40.26
C GLU A 280 3.11 17.87 -40.11
N THR A 281 3.75 18.20 -41.22
CA THR A 281 4.94 19.08 -41.24
C THR A 281 4.57 20.50 -40.81
N ALA A 282 3.47 21.03 -41.34
CA ALA A 282 2.96 22.35 -40.95
C ALA A 282 2.54 22.37 -39.47
N PHE A 283 1.90 21.31 -38.96
CA PHE A 283 1.52 21.21 -37.55
C PHE A 283 2.72 21.15 -36.61
N LYS A 284 3.79 20.46 -37.01
CA LYS A 284 5.05 20.43 -36.27
C LYS A 284 5.69 21.82 -36.23
N ALA A 285 5.78 22.50 -37.36
CA ALA A 285 6.31 23.86 -37.44
C ALA A 285 5.51 24.84 -36.57
N PHE A 286 4.17 24.77 -36.64
CA PHE A 286 3.28 25.53 -35.75
C PHE A 286 3.58 25.29 -34.27
N ARG A 287 3.73 24.03 -33.85
CA ARG A 287 4.00 23.70 -32.44
C ARG A 287 5.32 24.28 -31.94
N ASP A 288 6.36 24.19 -32.76
CA ASP A 288 7.70 24.64 -32.39
C ASP A 288 7.71 26.17 -32.26
N GLU A 289 7.17 26.89 -33.26
CA GLU A 289 7.09 28.36 -33.25
C GLU A 289 6.12 28.89 -32.16
N ALA A 290 4.98 28.23 -31.96
CA ALA A 290 4.04 28.62 -30.92
C ALA A 290 4.61 28.45 -29.51
N THR A 291 5.46 27.44 -29.30
CA THR A 291 6.14 27.23 -28.01
C THR A 291 7.15 28.34 -27.73
N GLU A 292 7.87 28.80 -28.75
CA GLU A 292 8.83 29.90 -28.64
C GLU A 292 8.14 31.25 -28.40
N ARG A 293 7.18 31.61 -29.24
CA ARG A 293 6.41 32.86 -29.11
C ARG A 293 5.67 32.94 -27.76
N LYS A 294 5.11 31.82 -27.28
CA LYS A 294 4.48 31.74 -25.96
C LYS A 294 5.48 32.01 -24.83
N ARG A 295 6.71 31.46 -24.92
CA ARG A 295 7.77 31.73 -23.94
C ARG A 295 8.15 33.21 -23.93
N ASP A 296 8.15 33.87 -25.08
CA ASP A 296 8.46 35.30 -25.17
C ASP A 296 7.36 36.18 -24.58
N VAL A 297 6.09 35.81 -24.78
CA VAL A 297 4.96 36.47 -24.10
C VAL A 297 5.02 36.28 -22.58
N GLN A 298 5.30 35.06 -22.11
CA GLN A 298 5.45 34.77 -20.68
C GLN A 298 6.64 35.51 -20.04
N ARG A 299 7.71 35.78 -20.82
CA ARG A 299 8.85 36.60 -20.42
C ARG A 299 8.64 38.11 -20.58
N LYS A 300 7.43 38.55 -20.95
CA LYS A 300 7.06 39.94 -21.23
C LYS A 300 7.91 40.60 -22.34
N LYS A 301 8.46 39.80 -23.27
CA LYS A 301 9.22 40.27 -24.44
C LYS A 301 8.34 40.51 -25.67
N ALA A 302 7.13 39.96 -25.67
CA ALA A 302 6.17 40.10 -26.75
C ALA A 302 4.77 40.41 -26.18
N ASP A 303 3.96 41.07 -27.00
CA ASP A 303 2.58 41.41 -26.66
C ASP A 303 1.65 40.18 -26.80
N VAL A 304 0.70 40.07 -25.88
CA VAL A 304 -0.29 38.97 -25.86
C VAL A 304 -1.22 39.07 -27.06
N GLY A 305 -1.64 40.28 -27.45
CA GLY A 305 -2.51 40.51 -28.61
C GLY A 305 -1.84 40.12 -29.92
N ALA A 306 -0.58 40.48 -30.10
CA ALA A 306 0.22 40.06 -31.26
C ALA A 306 0.35 38.53 -31.37
N PHE A 307 0.49 37.82 -30.24
CA PHE A 307 0.50 36.37 -30.22
C PHE A 307 -0.87 35.75 -30.56
N MET A 308 -1.97 36.35 -30.08
CA MET A 308 -3.33 35.90 -30.42
C MET A 308 -3.62 36.07 -31.92
N ALA A 309 -3.27 37.22 -32.50
CA ALA A 309 -3.44 37.48 -33.93
C ALA A 309 -2.68 36.45 -34.78
N TRP A 310 -1.42 36.15 -34.41
CA TRP A 310 -0.64 35.11 -35.07
C TRP A 310 -1.28 33.72 -34.94
N LEU A 311 -1.87 33.37 -33.80
CA LEU A 311 -2.57 32.09 -33.65
C LEU A 311 -3.80 31.97 -34.56
N ASP A 312 -4.52 33.07 -34.78
CA ASP A 312 -5.66 33.08 -35.72
C ASP A 312 -5.20 33.00 -37.18
N GLU A 313 -4.09 33.65 -37.54
CA GLU A 313 -3.45 33.45 -38.86
C GLU A 313 -3.06 31.98 -39.09
N GLN A 314 -2.51 31.31 -38.07
CA GLN A 314 -2.18 29.87 -38.19
C GLN A 314 -3.42 28.98 -38.31
N ARG A 315 -4.60 29.41 -37.82
CA ARG A 315 -5.86 28.70 -38.10
C ARG A 315 -6.26 28.87 -39.56
N GLY A 316 -6.19 30.09 -40.10
CA GLY A 316 -6.43 30.34 -41.52
C GLY A 316 -5.51 29.51 -42.41
N ARG A 317 -4.22 29.45 -42.08
CA ARG A 317 -3.24 28.62 -42.78
C ARG A 317 -3.57 27.12 -42.74
N PHE A 318 -4.13 26.62 -41.63
CA PHE A 318 -4.62 25.24 -41.59
C PHE A 318 -5.77 25.04 -42.56
N ASP A 319 -6.75 25.93 -42.54
CA ASP A 319 -7.95 25.83 -43.37
C ASP A 319 -7.61 25.88 -44.87
N GLU A 320 -6.64 26.71 -45.26
CA GLU A 320 -6.08 26.75 -46.62
C GLU A 320 -5.41 25.42 -47.02
N LEU A 321 -4.53 24.88 -46.16
CA LEU A 321 -3.85 23.60 -46.43
C LEU A 321 -4.83 22.42 -46.48
N ALA A 322 -5.90 22.52 -45.69
CA ALA A 322 -6.95 21.51 -45.61
C ALA A 322 -8.09 21.75 -46.62
N GLU A 323 -8.00 22.76 -47.49
CA GLU A 323 -9.02 23.06 -48.49
C GLU A 323 -9.20 21.87 -49.45
N GLY A 324 -10.46 21.47 -49.68
CA GLY A 324 -10.80 20.31 -50.49
C GLY A 324 -10.57 18.95 -49.80
N LEU A 325 -10.29 18.90 -48.49
CA LEU A 325 -10.26 17.67 -47.70
C LEU A 325 -11.56 17.48 -46.88
N PRO A 326 -11.96 16.23 -46.60
CA PRO A 326 -13.15 15.93 -45.80
C PRO A 326 -12.90 16.19 -44.29
N LEU A 327 -13.34 17.35 -43.78
CA LEU A 327 -13.11 17.84 -42.40
C LEU A 327 -14.27 17.62 -41.41
#